data_AF-A0A9N8YYV6-F1
#
_entry.id   AF-A0A9N8YYV6-F1
#
_cell.length_a   1.000
_cell.length_b   1.000
_cell.length_c   1.000
_cell.angle_alpha   90.00
_cell.angle_beta   90.00
_cell.angle_gamma   90.00
#
_symmetry.space_group_name_H-M   'P 1'
#
loop_
_entity.id
_entity.type
_entity.pdbx_description
1 polymer ?
#
loop_
_entity_poly.entity_id
_entity_poly.type
_entity_poly.pdbx_seq_one_letter_code
_entity_poly.pdbx_strand_id
1 'polypeptide(L)'
;MRDIKRFSYPWAVKLTPMIMTSKKLSLMARITCFWISKTIRSNDVLTPGKVREDFKRLEKVPKHLAVLYWRKHEETKISNNEKMIKFNEISQLCCWALCAGIRVLSLYEAKDHLKSNADLLQSHIEIATRQFFANDKIIPTTRVSALDSNLQVNLVSREDGRDRIVKMTKSLVYDTLKGKIKSDKIDVEEVDSRLSVPQFPEPQLLITFAPEIVLDGFPPWHIRLTEIL
;
A
#
# COMPACT_ATOMS: atom_id res chain seq x y z
N MET A 1 -34.77 9.89 -21.07
CA MET A 1 -34.40 9.22 -19.80
C MET A 1 -33.92 7.82 -20.13
N ARG A 2 -32.62 7.53 -20.00
CA ARG A 2 -32.05 6.21 -20.32
C ARG A 2 -31.70 5.50 -19.02
N ASP A 3 -32.26 4.31 -18.86
CA ASP A 3 -32.05 3.38 -17.76
C ASP A 3 -30.58 2.99 -17.58
N ILE A 4 -30.05 3.22 -16.39
CA ILE A 4 -28.76 2.68 -15.95
C ILE A 4 -29.01 1.27 -15.43
N LYS A 5 -28.61 0.27 -16.21
CA LYS A 5 -28.65 -1.14 -15.84
C LYS A 5 -27.83 -1.37 -14.56
N ARG A 6 -28.49 -1.84 -13.51
CA ARG A 6 -27.89 -2.41 -12.29
C ARG A 6 -27.10 -3.66 -12.68
N PHE A 7 -25.78 -3.66 -12.46
CA PHE A 7 -24.97 -4.88 -12.53
C PHE A 7 -24.80 -5.44 -11.12
N SER A 8 -25.36 -6.63 -10.89
CA SER A 8 -25.15 -7.47 -9.70
C SER A 8 -23.92 -8.34 -9.95
N TYR A 9 -22.93 -8.33 -9.06
CA TYR A 9 -21.69 -9.11 -9.22
C TYR A 9 -21.78 -10.49 -8.52
N PRO A 10 -21.46 -11.63 -9.17
CA PRO A 10 -21.82 -12.98 -8.66
C PRO A 10 -20.80 -13.71 -7.76
N TRP A 11 -19.79 -13.07 -7.13
CA TRP A 11 -18.63 -13.79 -6.57
C TRP A 11 -18.28 -13.56 -5.09
N ALA A 12 -19.19 -13.04 -4.27
CA ALA A 12 -18.93 -12.67 -2.86
C ALA A 12 -18.78 -13.84 -1.84
N VAL A 13 -18.35 -15.04 -2.21
CA VAL A 13 -18.43 -16.22 -1.31
C VAL A 13 -17.15 -17.05 -1.26
N LYS A 14 -16.25 -16.72 -0.31
CA LYS A 14 -15.61 -17.62 0.70
C LYS A 14 -14.29 -17.05 1.25
N LEU A 15 -14.36 -16.39 2.41
CA LEU A 15 -13.26 -16.32 3.37
C LEU A 15 -13.85 -16.54 4.78
N THR A 16 -13.40 -17.58 5.46
CA THR A 16 -13.83 -17.95 6.82
C THR A 16 -13.16 -17.04 7.87
N PRO A 17 -13.89 -16.49 8.85
CA PRO A 17 -13.31 -15.64 9.88
C PRO A 17 -12.77 -16.48 11.04
N MET A 18 -11.50 -16.27 11.40
CA MET A 18 -10.89 -16.75 12.64
C MET A 18 -11.26 -15.77 13.76
N ILE A 19 -11.89 -16.27 14.82
CA ILE A 19 -12.40 -15.46 15.94
C ILE A 19 -11.26 -15.19 16.93
N MET A 20 -11.01 -13.92 17.26
CA MET A 20 -10.17 -13.54 18.42
C MET A 20 -10.97 -12.61 19.34
N THR A 21 -11.13 -13.03 20.60
CA THR A 21 -11.82 -12.28 21.66
C THR A 21 -10.82 -11.59 22.59
N SER A 22 -10.93 -10.26 22.74
CA SER A 22 -11.15 -9.56 24.03
C SER A 22 -10.70 -8.09 23.98
N LYS A 23 -11.60 -7.21 24.44
CA LYS A 23 -11.52 -5.87 25.07
C LYS A 23 -10.35 -4.87 24.84
N LYS A 24 -9.40 -5.08 23.93
CA LYS A 24 -8.49 -4.03 23.39
C LYS A 24 -8.69 -3.86 21.88
N LEU A 25 -9.92 -3.59 21.47
CA LEU A 25 -10.25 -3.26 20.08
C LEU A 25 -10.06 -1.74 19.83
N SER A 26 -8.81 -1.25 19.81
CA SER A 26 -8.50 0.13 19.38
C SER A 26 -7.88 0.11 17.99
N LEU A 27 -8.45 0.91 17.06
CA LEU A 27 -8.04 1.12 15.67
C LEU A 27 -8.05 -0.13 14.76
N MET A 28 -7.37 -1.20 15.19
CA MET A 28 -7.17 -2.46 14.51
C MET A 28 -8.44 -3.16 14.14
N ALA A 29 -9.33 -3.46 15.09
CA ALA A 29 -10.58 -4.15 14.74
C ALA A 29 -11.55 -3.31 13.89
N ARG A 30 -11.36 -2.00 13.80
CA ARG A 30 -12.15 -1.13 12.89
C ARG A 30 -11.49 -0.98 11.53
N ILE A 31 -10.22 -1.35 11.38
CA ILE A 31 -9.56 -1.48 10.09
C ILE A 31 -9.71 -2.94 9.62
N THR A 32 -9.32 -3.95 10.39
CA THR A 32 -9.39 -5.37 9.97
C THR A 32 -10.79 -5.99 9.99
N CYS A 33 -11.67 -5.72 10.99
CA CYS A 33 -13.06 -6.24 10.92
C CYS A 33 -13.99 -5.40 10.03
N PHE A 34 -13.58 -4.19 9.63
CA PHE A 34 -14.39 -3.35 8.74
C PHE A 34 -13.98 -3.48 7.27
N TRP A 35 -12.68 -3.67 6.99
CA TRP A 35 -12.15 -3.72 5.63
C TRP A 35 -12.45 -5.02 4.87
N ILE A 36 -12.82 -6.10 5.57
CA ILE A 36 -13.25 -7.36 4.93
C ILE A 36 -14.64 -7.82 5.42
N SER A 37 -15.02 -7.65 6.69
CA SER A 37 -16.19 -8.37 7.22
C SER A 37 -17.54 -7.63 7.17
N LYS A 38 -17.60 -6.29 7.08
CA LYS A 38 -18.89 -5.57 7.12
C LYS A 38 -19.39 -5.14 5.74
N THR A 39 -18.51 -4.70 4.85
CA THR A 39 -18.83 -4.33 3.46
C THR A 39 -19.26 -5.53 2.60
N ILE A 40 -18.81 -6.74 2.93
CA ILE A 40 -19.21 -7.98 2.23
C ILE A 40 -20.57 -8.52 2.76
N ARG A 41 -21.01 -8.12 3.96
CA ARG A 41 -22.24 -8.67 4.59
C ARG A 41 -23.51 -7.86 4.36
N SER A 42 -23.41 -6.57 4.06
CA SER A 42 -24.55 -5.76 3.65
C SER A 42 -24.31 -5.30 2.22
N ASN A 43 -25.23 -5.58 1.29
CA ASN A 43 -25.25 -5.11 -0.10
C ASN A 43 -25.33 -3.56 -0.25
N ASP A 44 -24.77 -2.82 0.70
CA ASP A 44 -24.72 -1.37 0.73
C ASP A 44 -23.59 -0.89 -0.16
N VAL A 45 -23.92 -0.02 -1.12
CA VAL A 45 -22.93 0.67 -1.93
C VAL A 45 -22.07 1.54 -1.01
N LEU A 46 -20.76 1.27 -1.00
CA LEU A 46 -19.79 2.07 -0.27
C LEU A 46 -19.58 3.39 -1.04
N THR A 47 -19.75 4.52 -0.35
CA THR A 47 -19.58 5.86 -0.96
C THR A 47 -18.44 6.62 -0.28
N PRO A 48 -17.83 7.62 -0.94
CA PRO A 48 -16.83 8.48 -0.31
C PRO A 48 -17.28 9.07 1.03
N GLY A 49 -18.55 9.48 1.12
CA GLY A 49 -19.14 10.04 2.34
C GLY A 49 -19.10 9.07 3.53
N LYS A 50 -19.57 7.83 3.32
CA LYS A 50 -19.56 6.78 4.36
C LYS A 50 -18.12 6.49 4.84
N VAL A 51 -17.19 6.34 3.89
CA VAL A 51 -15.78 6.06 4.22
C VAL A 51 -15.16 7.20 5.04
N ARG A 52 -15.38 8.46 4.63
CA ARG A 52 -14.90 9.64 5.37
C ARG A 52 -15.47 9.69 6.79
N GLU A 53 -16.74 9.33 6.99
CA GLU A 53 -17.36 9.30 8.32
C GLU A 53 -16.70 8.28 9.25
N ASP A 54 -16.28 7.13 8.73
CA ASP A 54 -15.58 6.13 9.54
C ASP A 54 -14.19 6.62 9.98
N PHE A 55 -13.48 7.34 9.11
CA PHE A 55 -12.18 7.92 9.43
C PHE A 55 -12.25 9.08 10.44
N LYS A 56 -13.36 9.83 10.50
CA LYS A 56 -13.56 10.89 11.51
C LYS A 56 -13.50 10.40 12.95
N ARG A 57 -13.66 9.09 13.17
CA ARG A 57 -13.66 8.46 14.50
C ARG A 57 -12.27 8.00 14.95
N LEU A 58 -11.25 8.15 14.10
CA LEU A 58 -9.88 7.78 14.43
C LEU A 58 -9.16 8.97 15.05
N GLU A 59 -8.42 8.73 16.12
CA GLU A 59 -7.60 9.77 16.77
C GLU A 59 -6.39 10.15 15.92
N LYS A 60 -5.85 9.19 15.16
CA LYS A 60 -4.67 9.35 14.31
C LYS A 60 -4.85 8.61 13.00
N VAL A 61 -4.35 9.21 11.92
CA VAL A 61 -4.29 8.62 10.58
C VAL A 61 -2.85 8.76 10.07
N PRO A 62 -2.24 7.69 9.54
CA PRO A 62 -0.89 7.77 9.01
C PRO A 62 -0.85 8.65 7.75
N LYS A 63 0.14 9.52 7.65
CA LYS A 63 0.45 10.26 6.41
C LYS A 63 1.01 9.34 5.32
N HIS A 64 1.75 8.31 5.74
CA HIS A 64 2.31 7.27 4.88
C HIS A 64 1.91 5.89 5.41
N LEU A 65 1.09 5.19 4.61
CA LEU A 65 0.69 3.81 4.83
C LEU A 65 1.48 2.88 3.89
N ALA A 66 2.06 1.81 4.44
CA ALA A 66 2.60 0.71 3.66
C ALA A 66 1.70 -0.53 3.80
N VAL A 67 1.55 -1.29 2.72
CA VAL A 67 0.77 -2.52 2.67
C VAL A 67 1.61 -3.62 2.06
N LEU A 68 1.77 -4.71 2.81
CA LEU A 68 2.51 -5.90 2.40
C LEU A 68 1.55 -6.94 1.85
N TYR A 69 1.66 -7.21 0.54
CA TYR A 69 0.92 -8.31 -0.09
C TYR A 69 1.70 -9.61 0.07
N TRP A 70 1.30 -10.40 1.05
CA TRP A 70 1.85 -11.72 1.28
C TRP A 70 1.37 -12.71 0.21
N ARG A 71 2.28 -13.55 -0.28
CA ARG A 71 1.93 -14.72 -1.10
C ARG A 71 2.71 -15.94 -0.64
N LYS A 72 2.08 -17.11 -0.68
CA LYS A 72 2.78 -18.38 -0.47
C LYS A 72 3.83 -18.55 -1.59
N HIS A 73 5.07 -18.85 -1.21
CA HIS A 73 6.23 -18.96 -2.10
C HIS A 73 6.05 -19.92 -3.28
N GLU A 74 5.16 -20.91 -3.15
CA GLU A 74 4.94 -21.99 -4.12
C GLU A 74 4.12 -21.57 -5.35
N GLU A 75 3.47 -20.40 -5.34
CA GLU A 75 2.69 -19.93 -6.48
C GLU A 75 3.58 -19.12 -7.45
N THR A 76 3.92 -19.74 -8.58
CA THR A 76 4.88 -19.20 -9.55
C THR A 76 4.25 -18.43 -10.70
N LYS A 77 2.97 -18.64 -11.03
CA LYS A 77 2.24 -17.88 -12.06
C LYS A 77 0.98 -17.26 -11.48
N ILE A 78 0.83 -15.94 -11.64
CA ILE A 78 -0.44 -15.23 -11.39
C ILE A 78 -1.31 -15.45 -12.62
N SER A 79 -2.52 -16.01 -12.45
CA SER A 79 -3.47 -16.04 -13.55
C SER A 79 -3.94 -14.63 -13.90
N ASN A 80 -4.33 -14.35 -15.14
CA ASN A 80 -4.85 -13.02 -15.51
C ASN A 80 -6.02 -12.58 -14.62
N ASN A 81 -6.85 -13.54 -14.16
CA ASN A 81 -7.96 -13.27 -13.27
C ASN A 81 -7.49 -12.82 -11.88
N GLU A 82 -6.53 -13.52 -11.28
CA GLU A 82 -5.94 -13.13 -9.98
C GLU A 82 -5.29 -11.74 -10.04
N LYS A 83 -4.60 -11.43 -11.15
CA LYS A 83 -4.01 -10.12 -11.37
C LYS A 83 -5.07 -9.02 -11.37
N MET A 84 -6.20 -9.25 -12.07
CA MET A 84 -7.31 -8.29 -12.11
C MET A 84 -7.99 -8.12 -10.75
N ILE A 85 -8.17 -9.21 -10.00
CA ILE A 85 -8.69 -9.14 -8.62
C ILE A 85 -7.78 -8.24 -7.78
N LYS A 86 -6.47 -8.48 -7.81
CA LYS A 86 -5.49 -7.66 -7.07
C LYS A 86 -5.51 -6.20 -7.48
N PHE A 87 -5.66 -5.90 -8.77
CA PHE A 87 -5.73 -4.52 -9.27
C PHE A 87 -6.99 -3.80 -8.77
N ASN A 88 -8.11 -4.52 -8.70
CA ASN A 88 -9.35 -3.99 -8.14
C ASN A 88 -9.21 -3.69 -6.64
N GLU A 89 -8.60 -4.60 -5.87
CA GLU A 89 -8.35 -4.41 -4.44
C GLU A 89 -7.43 -3.21 -4.18
N ILE A 90 -6.33 -3.09 -4.94
CA ILE A 90 -5.42 -1.94 -4.87
C ILE A 90 -6.15 -0.64 -5.20
N SER A 91 -7.00 -0.66 -6.23
CA SER A 91 -7.76 0.53 -6.64
C SER A 91 -8.76 0.98 -5.57
N GLN A 92 -9.42 0.03 -4.90
CA GLN A 92 -10.29 0.32 -3.76
C GLN A 92 -9.49 0.88 -2.57
N LEU A 93 -8.35 0.27 -2.25
CA LEU A 93 -7.42 0.75 -1.23
C LEU A 93 -6.97 2.19 -1.50
N CYS A 94 -6.68 2.56 -2.75
CA CYS A 94 -6.36 3.93 -3.14
C CYS A 94 -7.52 4.89 -2.86
N CYS A 95 -8.75 4.51 -3.24
CA CYS A 95 -9.94 5.33 -2.99
C CYS A 95 -10.17 5.55 -1.48
N TRP A 96 -9.93 4.52 -0.68
CA TRP A 96 -10.06 4.60 0.77
C TRP A 96 -8.94 5.44 1.41
N ALA A 97 -7.70 5.28 0.93
CA ALA A 97 -6.57 6.10 1.36
C ALA A 97 -6.82 7.59 1.09
N LEU A 98 -7.38 7.93 -0.07
CA LEU A 98 -7.82 9.28 -0.40
C LEU A 98 -8.90 9.81 0.55
N CYS A 99 -9.89 8.97 0.90
CA CYS A 99 -10.92 9.36 1.87
C CYS A 99 -10.37 9.59 3.28
N ALA A 100 -9.34 8.81 3.66
CA ALA A 100 -8.66 8.94 4.94
C ALA A 100 -7.74 10.18 5.01
N GLY A 101 -7.39 10.78 3.88
CA GLY A 101 -6.37 11.83 3.82
C GLY A 101 -4.93 11.29 3.91
N ILE A 102 -4.72 10.00 3.60
CA ILE A 102 -3.39 9.42 3.45
C ILE A 102 -2.76 10.01 2.18
N ARG A 103 -1.52 10.48 2.27
CA ARG A 103 -0.82 11.14 1.14
C ARG A 103 0.10 10.19 0.38
N VAL A 104 0.64 9.19 1.06
CA VAL A 104 1.55 8.21 0.49
C VAL A 104 1.06 6.81 0.81
N LEU A 105 0.93 5.97 -0.21
CA LEU A 105 0.59 4.56 -0.11
C LEU A 105 1.68 3.72 -0.77
N SER A 106 2.39 2.90 0.00
CA SER A 106 3.43 2.01 -0.53
C SER A 106 2.96 0.56 -0.56
N LEU A 107 2.93 -0.02 -1.75
CA LEU A 107 2.48 -1.39 -1.99
C LEU A 107 3.70 -2.27 -2.16
N TYR A 108 3.92 -3.18 -1.22
CA TYR A 108 5.01 -4.13 -1.28
C TYR A 108 4.57 -5.46 -1.89
N GLU A 109 5.33 -5.92 -2.87
CA GLU A 109 5.26 -7.27 -3.40
C GLU A 109 6.68 -7.82 -3.58
N ALA A 110 7.00 -8.95 -2.97
CA ALA A 110 8.36 -9.49 -3.00
C ALA A 110 8.85 -9.82 -4.41
N LYS A 111 7.94 -10.21 -5.31
CA LYS A 111 8.20 -10.37 -6.75
C LYS A 111 7.73 -9.11 -7.47
N ASP A 112 8.44 -8.67 -8.50
CA ASP A 112 8.19 -7.38 -9.17
C ASP A 112 6.94 -7.30 -10.08
N HIS A 113 5.88 -8.09 -9.86
CA HIS A 113 4.73 -8.07 -10.78
C HIS A 113 4.01 -6.72 -10.79
N LEU A 114 3.85 -6.09 -9.63
CA LEU A 114 3.29 -4.73 -9.54
C LEU A 114 4.16 -3.74 -10.32
N LYS A 115 5.48 -3.73 -10.09
CA LYS A 115 6.41 -2.84 -10.79
C LYS A 115 6.39 -3.06 -12.31
N SER A 116 6.40 -4.32 -12.76
CA SER A 116 6.31 -4.66 -14.18
C SER A 116 5.00 -4.24 -14.86
N ASN A 117 3.97 -3.86 -14.09
CA ASN A 117 2.66 -3.49 -14.60
C ASN A 117 2.19 -2.11 -14.09
N ALA A 118 3.12 -1.22 -13.75
CA ALA A 118 2.83 0.07 -13.14
C ALA A 118 1.84 0.92 -13.98
N ASP A 119 2.02 1.01 -15.31
CA ASP A 119 1.15 1.81 -16.19
C ASP A 119 -0.26 1.24 -16.29
N LEU A 120 -0.37 -0.10 -16.34
CA LEU A 120 -1.67 -0.77 -16.37
C LEU A 120 -2.39 -0.56 -15.03
N LEU A 121 -1.66 -0.64 -13.92
CA LEU A 121 -2.19 -0.39 -12.58
C LEU A 121 -2.63 1.07 -12.43
N GLN A 122 -1.84 2.04 -12.90
CA GLN A 122 -2.19 3.46 -12.93
C GLN A 122 -3.54 3.68 -13.63
N SER A 123 -3.72 3.06 -14.80
CA SER A 123 -4.97 3.16 -15.57
C SER A 123 -6.18 2.60 -14.80
N HIS A 124 -6.01 1.47 -14.10
CA HIS A 124 -7.08 0.88 -13.28
C HIS A 124 -7.46 1.77 -12.10
N ILE A 125 -6.44 2.31 -11.40
CA ILE A 125 -6.63 3.21 -10.27
C ILE A 125 -7.37 4.48 -10.71
N GLU A 126 -7.00 5.08 -11.84
CA GLU A 126 -7.66 6.29 -12.35
C GLU A 126 -9.14 6.05 -12.67
N ILE A 127 -9.46 4.93 -13.34
CA ILE A 127 -10.85 4.57 -13.67
C ILE A 127 -11.66 4.38 -12.38
N ALA A 128 -11.15 3.59 -11.43
CA ALA A 128 -11.83 3.34 -10.16
C ALA A 128 -12.02 4.62 -9.35
N THR A 129 -11.00 5.48 -9.29
CA THR A 129 -11.07 6.77 -8.59
C THR A 129 -12.15 7.67 -9.19
N ARG A 130 -12.19 7.82 -10.53
CA ARG A 130 -13.22 8.62 -11.20
C ARG A 130 -14.63 8.07 -10.95
N GLN A 131 -14.80 6.75 -10.95
CA GLN A 131 -16.08 6.12 -10.67
C GLN A 131 -16.51 6.30 -9.21
N PHE A 132 -15.59 6.11 -8.26
CA PHE A 132 -15.89 6.18 -6.83
C PHE A 132 -16.22 7.61 -6.38
N PHE A 133 -15.53 8.62 -6.92
CA PHE A 133 -15.73 10.03 -6.61
C PHE A 133 -16.60 10.77 -7.66
N ALA A 134 -17.41 10.05 -8.45
CA ALA A 134 -18.19 10.64 -9.55
C ALA A 134 -19.16 11.77 -9.11
N ASN A 135 -19.60 11.74 -7.85
CA ASN A 135 -20.52 12.74 -7.28
C ASN A 135 -19.81 13.85 -6.50
N ASP A 136 -18.49 13.78 -6.36
CA ASP A 136 -17.71 14.80 -5.66
C ASP A 136 -17.41 15.97 -6.61
N LYS A 137 -17.37 17.20 -6.07
CA LYS A 137 -17.08 18.41 -6.86
C LYS A 137 -15.67 18.39 -7.47
N ILE A 138 -14.73 17.78 -6.77
CA ILE A 138 -13.33 17.66 -7.16
C ILE A 138 -12.97 16.19 -7.08
N ILE A 139 -12.57 15.62 -8.21
CA ILE A 139 -12.07 14.24 -8.25
C ILE A 139 -10.58 14.28 -7.87
N PRO A 140 -10.18 13.58 -6.79
CA PRO A 140 -8.78 13.53 -6.40
C PRO A 140 -7.93 12.80 -7.43
N THR A 141 -6.66 13.19 -7.53
CA THR A 141 -5.68 12.55 -8.40
C THR A 141 -4.83 11.53 -7.63
N THR A 142 -4.54 10.42 -8.28
CA THR A 142 -3.64 9.37 -7.76
C THR A 142 -2.57 9.11 -8.81
N ARG A 143 -1.31 9.02 -8.40
CA ARG A 143 -0.19 8.69 -9.30
C ARG A 143 0.67 7.58 -8.72
N VAL A 144 0.90 6.56 -9.54
CA VAL A 144 1.89 5.51 -9.31
C VAL A 144 3.27 6.07 -9.62
N SER A 145 4.17 6.02 -8.64
CA SER A 145 5.57 6.43 -8.73
C SER A 145 5.83 7.91 -9.08
N ALA A 146 4.88 8.81 -8.80
CA ALA A 146 5.06 10.26 -8.99
C ALA A 146 4.58 11.10 -7.79
N LEU A 147 5.23 12.25 -7.58
CA LEU A 147 5.07 13.10 -6.39
C LEU A 147 3.92 14.12 -6.49
N ASP A 148 3.29 14.26 -7.65
CA ASP A 148 2.40 15.38 -8.02
C ASP A 148 0.90 15.00 -7.95
N SER A 149 0.45 14.42 -6.83
CA SER A 149 -0.94 13.97 -6.70
C SER A 149 -1.50 14.03 -5.28
N ASN A 150 -2.82 13.89 -5.15
CA ASN A 150 -3.47 13.82 -3.83
C ASN A 150 -3.06 12.54 -3.09
N LEU A 151 -2.84 11.45 -3.81
CA LEU A 151 -2.30 10.20 -3.30
C LEU A 151 -1.15 9.71 -4.19
N GLN A 152 0.05 9.69 -3.62
CA GLN A 152 1.19 9.04 -4.21
C GLN A 152 1.19 7.54 -3.91
N VAL A 153 1.31 6.71 -4.94
CA VAL A 153 1.37 5.25 -4.82
C VAL A 153 2.77 4.77 -5.17
N ASN A 154 3.51 4.21 -4.21
CA ASN A 154 4.82 3.61 -4.47
C ASN A 154 4.71 2.10 -4.63
N LEU A 155 5.49 1.55 -5.55
CA LEU A 155 5.62 0.10 -5.72
C LEU A 155 6.97 -0.33 -5.20
N VAL A 156 6.96 -1.19 -4.19
CA VAL A 156 8.17 -1.64 -3.47
C VAL A 156 8.31 -3.15 -3.63
N SER A 157 9.54 -3.62 -3.77
CA SER A 157 9.84 -5.04 -3.86
C SER A 157 11.06 -5.44 -3.04
N ARG A 158 11.40 -6.73 -3.05
CA ARG A 158 12.54 -7.27 -2.32
C ARG A 158 13.86 -6.59 -2.72
N GLU A 159 14.00 -6.17 -3.97
CA GLU A 159 15.20 -5.50 -4.46
C GLU A 159 15.43 -4.12 -3.80
N ASP A 160 14.38 -3.47 -3.31
CA ASP A 160 14.48 -2.19 -2.59
C ASP A 160 14.90 -2.36 -1.13
N GLY A 161 14.96 -3.60 -0.65
CA GLY A 161 15.34 -3.92 0.72
C GLY A 161 16.82 -4.16 0.91
N ARG A 162 17.18 -5.38 1.32
CA ARG A 162 18.58 -5.73 1.63
C ARG A 162 19.49 -5.58 0.42
N ASP A 163 18.99 -5.88 -0.78
CA ASP A 163 19.76 -5.76 -2.01
C ASP A 163 20.16 -4.31 -2.29
N ARG A 164 19.25 -3.35 -2.02
CA ARG A 164 19.55 -1.93 -2.13
C ARG A 164 20.64 -1.49 -1.15
N ILE A 165 20.60 -2.00 0.09
CA ILE A 165 21.64 -1.74 1.09
C ILE A 165 22.99 -2.29 0.61
N VAL A 166 23.04 -3.53 0.14
CA VAL A 166 24.27 -4.14 -0.39
C VAL A 166 24.81 -3.36 -1.59
N LYS A 167 23.94 -2.95 -2.53
CA LYS A 167 24.32 -2.12 -3.69
C LYS A 167 24.88 -0.77 -3.26
N MET A 168 24.23 -0.12 -2.28
CA MET A 168 24.69 1.15 -1.72
C MET A 168 26.05 0.99 -1.03
N THR A 169 26.24 -0.02 -0.19
CA THR A 169 27.52 -0.29 0.48
C THR A 169 28.65 -0.51 -0.53
N LYS A 170 28.42 -1.28 -1.60
CA LYS A 170 29.40 -1.45 -2.68
C LYS A 170 29.77 -0.12 -3.35
N SER A 171 28.78 0.72 -3.63
CA SER A 171 29.00 2.07 -4.18
C SER A 171 29.81 2.94 -3.23
N LEU A 172 29.53 2.87 -1.93
CA LEU A 172 30.20 3.66 -0.90
C LEU A 172 31.67 3.24 -0.74
N VAL A 173 31.96 1.94 -0.77
CA VAL A 173 33.33 1.42 -0.80
C VAL A 173 34.07 1.91 -2.05
N TYR A 174 33.42 1.85 -3.21
CA TYR A 174 34.01 2.33 -4.46
C TYR A 174 34.36 3.83 -4.40
N ASP A 175 33.44 4.66 -3.90
CA ASP A 175 33.69 6.11 -3.72
C ASP A 175 34.83 6.38 -2.73
N THR A 176 34.94 5.56 -1.68
CA THR A 176 36.03 5.65 -0.69
C THR A 176 37.38 5.31 -1.33
N LEU A 177 37.45 4.22 -2.11
CA LEU A 177 38.67 3.83 -2.84
C LEU A 177 39.10 4.86 -3.88
N LYS A 178 38.15 5.62 -4.45
CA LYS A 178 38.43 6.74 -5.36
C LYS A 178 38.77 8.05 -4.63
N GLY A 179 38.79 8.06 -3.30
CA GLY A 179 39.11 9.23 -2.49
C GLY A 179 38.02 10.31 -2.50
N LYS A 180 36.80 10.00 -2.99
CA LYS A 180 35.68 10.95 -2.97
C LYS A 180 35.13 11.16 -1.56
N ILE A 181 35.20 10.12 -0.74
CA ILE A 181 34.73 10.10 0.65
C ILE A 181 35.81 9.47 1.52
N LYS A 182 35.96 10.01 2.73
CA LYS A 182 36.86 9.44 3.74
C LYS A 182 36.10 8.43 4.59
N SER A 183 36.78 7.36 5.02
CA SER A 183 36.20 6.33 5.90
C SER A 183 35.52 6.92 7.14
N ASP A 184 36.15 7.93 7.72
CA ASP A 184 35.73 8.52 8.99
C ASP A 184 34.51 9.47 8.85
N LYS A 185 34.04 9.66 7.62
CA LYS A 185 32.83 10.43 7.28
C LYS A 185 31.64 9.55 6.95
N ILE A 186 31.76 8.23 7.13
CA ILE A 186 30.66 7.30 6.92
C ILE A 186 29.89 7.19 8.24
N ASP A 187 28.86 8.01 8.37
CA ASP A 187 27.93 8.02 9.51
C ASP A 187 26.51 7.59 9.07
N VAL A 188 25.58 7.61 10.02
CA VAL A 188 24.18 7.17 9.78
C VAL A 188 23.50 8.13 8.81
N GLU A 189 23.85 9.41 8.86
CA GLU A 189 23.33 10.46 8.01
C GLU A 189 23.74 10.28 6.54
N GLU A 190 25.01 9.93 6.27
CA GLU A 190 25.47 9.61 4.91
C GLU A 190 24.74 8.37 4.37
N VAL A 191 24.58 7.33 5.19
CA VAL A 191 23.82 6.13 4.80
C VAL A 191 22.35 6.47 4.51
N ASP A 192 21.73 7.26 5.39
CA ASP A 192 20.34 7.69 5.24
C ASP A 192 20.14 8.52 3.98
N SER A 193 21.05 9.45 3.68
CA SER A 193 20.97 10.28 2.47
C SER A 193 21.06 9.46 1.18
N ARG A 194 21.83 8.35 1.17
CA ARG A 194 22.00 7.46 0.02
C ARG A 194 20.87 6.46 -0.16
N LEU A 195 20.25 6.04 0.93
CA LEU A 195 19.14 5.09 0.93
C LEU A 195 17.79 5.80 0.78
N SER A 196 17.68 7.05 1.24
CA SER A 196 16.48 7.87 1.14
C SER A 196 16.06 8.08 -0.30
N VAL A 197 14.80 7.78 -0.58
CA VAL A 197 14.16 8.06 -1.85
C VAL A 197 13.03 9.04 -1.57
N PRO A 198 12.99 10.24 -2.22
CA PRO A 198 11.94 11.22 -1.97
C PRO A 198 10.53 10.66 -2.17
N GLN A 199 10.40 9.70 -3.07
CA GLN A 199 9.14 9.01 -3.31
C GLN A 199 8.75 8.08 -2.14
N PHE A 200 9.70 7.50 -1.41
CA PHE A 200 9.42 6.50 -0.37
C PHE A 200 9.92 6.96 1.01
N PRO A 201 9.22 7.90 1.67
CA PRO A 201 9.53 8.27 3.04
C PRO A 201 9.29 7.09 4.01
N GLU A 202 9.74 7.18 5.26
CA GLU A 202 9.45 6.13 6.26
C GLU A 202 7.92 5.98 6.46
N PRO A 203 7.34 4.77 6.33
CA PRO A 203 5.93 4.55 6.64
C PRO A 203 5.67 4.67 8.14
N GLN A 204 4.52 5.25 8.48
CA GLN A 204 4.07 5.32 9.87
C GLN A 204 3.34 4.05 10.28
N LEU A 205 2.70 3.40 9.31
CA LEU A 205 1.94 2.17 9.50
C LEU A 205 2.27 1.18 8.37
N LEU A 206 2.58 -0.06 8.74
CA LEU A 206 2.71 -1.19 7.82
C LEU A 206 1.65 -2.23 8.15
N ILE A 207 0.80 -2.55 7.18
CA ILE A 207 -0.24 -3.58 7.33
C ILE A 207 0.19 -4.83 6.57
N THR A 208 0.15 -5.99 7.23
CA THR A 208 0.31 -7.30 6.60
C THR A 208 -0.96 -8.14 6.73
N PHE A 209 -1.28 -8.91 5.69
CA PHE A 209 -2.42 -9.83 5.68
C PHE A 209 -1.99 -11.29 5.87
N ALA A 210 -0.75 -11.53 6.25
CA ALA A 210 -0.21 -12.85 6.53
C ALA A 210 -0.73 -13.39 7.89
N PRO A 211 -0.85 -14.72 8.06
CA PRO A 211 -1.23 -15.33 9.35
C PRO A 211 -0.18 -15.08 10.45
N GLU A 212 1.06 -14.79 10.05
CA GLU A 212 2.18 -14.46 10.93
C GLU A 212 2.85 -13.19 10.41
N ILE A 213 3.43 -12.39 11.31
CA ILE A 213 4.16 -11.19 10.90
C ILE A 213 5.46 -11.60 10.23
N VAL A 214 5.46 -11.55 8.90
CA VAL A 214 6.63 -11.81 8.09
C VAL A 214 6.77 -10.70 7.05
N LEU A 215 7.89 -9.99 7.14
CA LEU A 215 8.16 -8.80 6.32
C LEU A 215 8.71 -9.12 4.93
N ASP A 216 9.09 -10.37 4.71
CA ASP A 216 9.53 -10.95 3.43
C ASP A 216 10.62 -10.14 2.66
N GLY A 217 11.41 -9.33 3.35
CA GLY A 217 12.43 -8.47 2.75
C GLY A 217 11.96 -7.05 2.42
N PHE A 218 10.84 -6.59 3.01
CA PHE A 218 10.46 -5.18 3.06
C PHE A 218 11.64 -4.32 3.52
N PRO A 219 11.85 -3.11 2.95
CA PRO A 219 13.03 -2.29 3.23
C PRO A 219 13.31 -2.06 4.72
N PRO A 220 14.35 -2.71 5.30
CA PRO A 220 14.54 -2.70 6.75
C PRO A 220 14.98 -1.34 7.28
N TRP A 221 15.68 -0.54 6.46
CA TRP A 221 16.08 0.82 6.84
C TRP A 221 14.88 1.75 7.06
N HIS A 222 13.81 1.57 6.28
CA HIS A 222 12.68 2.49 6.26
C HIS A 222 11.65 2.22 7.36
N ILE A 223 11.74 1.10 8.09
CA ILE A 223 10.73 0.66 9.07
C ILE A 223 11.13 0.84 10.53
N ARG A 224 12.15 1.67 10.80
CA ARG A 224 12.68 1.87 12.15
C ARG A 224 11.63 2.31 13.18
N LEU A 225 10.70 3.17 12.76
CA LEU A 225 9.64 3.76 13.60
C LEU A 225 8.24 3.37 13.15
N THR A 226 8.12 2.37 12.28
CA THR A 226 6.84 1.97 11.70
C THR A 226 6.07 1.07 12.66
N GLU A 227 4.80 1.40 12.92
CA GLU A 227 3.89 0.49 13.59
C GLU A 227 3.50 -0.65 12.62
N ILE A 228 3.62 -1.90 13.05
CA ILE A 228 3.35 -3.09 12.22
C ILE A 228 2.10 -3.79 12.74
N LEU A 229 1.15 -4.02 11.83
CA LEU A 229 -0.18 -4.55 12.10
C LEU A 229 -0.49 -5.79 11.29
#